data_AF-A0A7S2ZMD8-F1
#
_entry.id   AF-A0A7S2ZMD8-F1
#
_cell.length_a   1.000
_cell.length_b   1.000
_cell.length_c   1.000
_cell.angle_alpha   90.00
_cell.angle_beta   90.00
_cell.angle_gamma   90.00
#
_symmetry.space_group_name_H-M   'P 1'
#
loop_
_entity.id
_entity.type
_entity.pdbx_description
1 polymer ?
#
loop_
_entity_poly.entity_id
_entity_poly.type
_entity_poly.pdbx_seq_one_letter_code
_entity_poly.pdbx_strand_id
1 'polypeptide(L)'
;DTVFKKQRQEILQLGGLYVIGSERHESRRIDNQLRGRSGRQGDPGLSRFYLSLEDKLLRIFGGNQLSNFMEVLQIDDSQPIEAPFLTKSVESAQKKVESFYYDARKQLFEYDEILDKHRQAIFAERYRILTIKYLRDYINCYIEQAISDISDYIVKAAKKQDEETLFFYFNRIRTLLGIEEPYDIYSIIDLDYKQLELYFKEQVRIAYDLKEAYWEDEWPGIIRRLERYILLSSIDNAWTIHLKEMNILKDIIGWRSYGQQNPLVEYQNEAYSLFISLFRTVRQGTLSAFFSTNIMPVVENDNT
;
A
#
# COMPACT_ATOMS: atom_id res chain seq x y z
N ASP A 1 8.33 -15.31 54.16
CA ASP A 1 7.00 -14.70 54.39
C ASP A 1 6.93 -13.67 55.51
N THR A 2 7.46 -13.95 56.70
CA THR A 2 7.42 -13.01 57.84
C THR A 2 8.17 -11.70 57.58
N VAL A 3 9.36 -11.79 56.96
CA VAL A 3 10.17 -10.62 56.58
C VAL A 3 9.44 -9.71 55.59
N PHE A 4 8.84 -10.29 54.53
CA PHE A 4 8.12 -9.52 53.51
C PHE A 4 6.86 -8.83 54.06
N LYS A 5 6.12 -9.48 54.97
CA LYS A 5 4.96 -8.86 55.62
C LYS A 5 5.38 -7.67 56.50
N LYS A 6 6.49 -7.80 57.23
CA LYS A 6 7.03 -6.74 58.08
C LYS A 6 7.54 -5.55 57.25
N GLN A 7 8.34 -5.81 56.22
CA GLN A 7 8.81 -4.79 55.29
C GLN A 7 7.66 -4.10 54.55
N ARG A 8 6.63 -4.84 54.14
CA ARG A 8 5.43 -4.25 53.54
C ARG A 8 4.78 -3.25 54.50
N GLN A 9 4.55 -3.62 55.76
CA GLN A 9 3.96 -2.70 56.74
C GLN A 9 4.83 -1.47 56.98
N GLU A 10 6.14 -1.63 57.09
CA GLU A 10 7.10 -0.51 57.22
C GLU A 10 7.02 0.44 56.02
N ILE A 11 7.03 -0.10 54.78
CA ILE A 11 6.92 0.70 53.55
C ILE A 11 5.57 1.44 53.48
N LEU A 12 4.47 0.78 53.85
CA LEU A 12 3.15 1.40 53.87
C LEU A 12 3.08 2.56 54.89
N GLN A 13 3.72 2.40 56.06
CA GLN A 13 3.81 3.46 57.08
C GLN A 13 4.68 4.64 56.64
N LEU A 14 5.70 4.38 55.81
CA LEU A 14 6.55 5.42 55.22
C LEU A 14 5.89 6.18 54.05
N GLY A 15 4.64 5.87 53.71
CA GLY A 15 3.90 6.52 52.62
C GLY A 15 3.96 5.81 51.27
N GLY A 16 4.56 4.61 51.24
CA GLY A 16 4.59 3.73 50.07
C GLY A 16 5.56 4.16 48.97
N LEU A 17 5.27 3.76 47.72
CA LEU A 17 6.16 4.04 46.59
C LEU A 17 6.06 5.51 46.16
N TYR A 18 7.19 6.20 46.17
CA TYR A 18 7.34 7.56 45.65
C TYR A 18 7.92 7.51 44.23
N VAL A 19 7.16 8.00 43.25
CA VAL A 19 7.56 8.04 41.84
C VAL A 19 7.99 9.45 41.48
N ILE A 20 9.22 9.57 40.96
CA ILE A 20 9.78 10.83 40.48
C ILE A 20 9.85 10.77 38.96
N GLY A 21 9.15 11.68 38.30
CA GLY A 21 9.38 11.99 36.89
C GLY A 21 10.38 13.13 36.78
N SER A 22 11.53 12.91 36.16
CA SER A 22 12.53 13.96 35.92
C SER A 22 12.08 14.97 34.88
N GLU A 23 11.23 14.53 33.94
CA GLU A 23 10.67 15.30 32.84
C GLU A 23 9.23 14.86 32.57
N ARG A 24 8.56 15.57 31.67
CA ARG A 24 7.25 15.19 31.12
C ARG A 24 7.38 14.68 29.71
N HIS A 25 6.76 13.54 29.43
CA HIS A 25 6.74 13.01 28.07
C HIS A 25 5.82 13.85 27.18
N GLU A 26 6.08 13.85 25.87
CA GLU A 26 5.19 14.39 24.83
C GLU A 26 3.76 13.79 24.88
N SER A 27 3.59 12.60 25.50
CA SER A 27 2.29 11.94 25.63
C SER A 27 1.93 11.74 27.09
N ARG A 28 0.74 12.23 27.44
CA ARG A 28 0.17 12.12 28.78
C ARG A 28 -0.04 10.67 29.22
N ARG A 29 -0.25 9.76 28.26
CA ARG A 29 -0.44 8.33 28.53
C ARG A 29 0.80 7.73 29.20
N ILE A 30 2.00 8.10 28.77
CA ILE A 30 3.26 7.55 29.30
C ILE A 30 3.52 8.10 30.71
N ASP A 31 3.27 9.38 30.94
CA ASP A 31 3.31 9.97 32.28
C ASP A 31 2.34 9.28 33.25
N ASN A 32 1.10 9.02 32.79
CA ASN A 32 0.10 8.33 33.60
C ASN A 32 0.50 6.88 33.90
N GLN A 33 1.20 6.21 32.99
CA GLN A 33 1.77 4.88 33.23
C GLN A 33 2.85 4.91 34.30
N LEU A 34 3.72 5.93 34.29
CA LEU A 34 4.74 6.12 35.32
C LEU A 34 4.09 6.42 36.68
N ARG A 35 3.11 7.33 36.71
CA ARG A 35 2.32 7.64 37.91
C ARG A 35 1.63 6.40 38.50
N GLY A 36 1.00 5.59 37.65
CA GLY A 36 0.30 4.36 38.02
C GLY A 36 1.19 3.21 38.50
N ARG A 37 2.52 3.42 38.60
CA ARG A 37 3.41 2.51 39.33
C ARG A 37 3.23 2.64 40.85
N SER A 38 2.92 3.85 41.34
CA SER A 38 2.53 4.10 42.74
C SER A 38 1.03 3.84 42.96
N GLY A 39 0.63 3.63 44.21
CA GLY A 39 -0.79 3.61 44.59
C GLY A 39 -1.60 2.39 44.14
N ARG A 40 -0.94 1.26 43.86
CA ARG A 40 -1.61 0.05 43.35
C ARG A 40 -2.47 -0.60 44.42
N GLN A 41 -3.65 -1.10 44.02
CA GLN A 41 -4.59 -1.80 44.92
C GLN A 41 -4.99 -0.99 46.17
N GLY A 42 -4.90 0.35 46.13
CA GLY A 42 -5.20 1.21 47.27
C GLY A 42 -4.05 1.36 48.26
N ASP A 43 -2.85 0.83 47.98
CA ASP A 43 -1.66 1.13 48.77
C ASP A 43 -1.38 2.67 48.74
N PRO A 44 -0.83 3.27 49.80
CA PRO A 44 -0.32 4.62 49.78
C PRO A 44 0.81 4.76 48.75
N GLY A 45 0.88 5.92 48.10
CA GLY A 45 1.90 6.21 47.11
C GLY A 45 1.74 7.63 46.60
N LEU A 46 2.85 8.21 46.15
CA LEU A 46 2.92 9.59 45.71
C LEU A 46 3.69 9.64 44.39
N SER A 47 3.32 10.59 43.53
CA SER A 47 4.06 10.86 42.31
C SER A 47 4.29 12.35 42.17
N ARG A 48 5.53 12.76 41.89
CA ARG A 48 5.88 14.15 41.59
C ARG A 48 6.69 14.19 40.30
N PHE A 49 6.31 15.12 39.43
CA PHE A 49 7.02 15.37 38.18
C PHE A 49 7.73 16.71 38.30
N TYR A 50 8.99 16.73 37.88
CA TYR A 50 9.81 17.91 37.73
C TYR A 50 9.91 18.23 36.25
N LEU A 51 10.06 19.51 35.94
CA LEU A 51 10.31 19.99 34.59
C LEU A 51 11.29 21.16 34.67
N SER A 52 12.14 21.28 33.67
CA SER A 52 12.88 22.51 33.38
C SER A 52 12.13 23.32 32.33
N LEU A 53 12.24 24.65 32.42
CA LEU A 53 11.71 25.55 31.39
C LEU A 53 12.48 25.41 30.07
N GLU A 54 13.69 24.81 30.11
CA GLU A 54 14.50 24.48 28.93
C GLU A 54 14.10 23.17 28.25
N ASP A 55 13.20 22.38 28.86
CA ASP A 55 12.80 21.08 28.33
C ASP A 55 12.13 21.22 26.96
N LYS A 56 12.41 20.25 26.08
CA LYS A 56 11.95 20.24 24.69
C LYS A 56 10.43 20.46 24.56
N LEU A 57 9.63 19.88 25.46
CA LEU A 57 8.18 20.02 25.48
C LEU A 57 7.76 21.49 25.63
N LEU A 58 8.36 22.21 26.58
CA LEU A 58 8.06 23.60 26.86
C LEU A 58 8.68 24.53 25.84
N ARG A 59 9.88 24.20 25.33
CA ARG A 59 10.53 24.98 24.27
C ARG A 59 9.74 25.01 22.96
N ILE A 60 9.16 23.88 22.55
CA ILE A 60 8.44 23.79 21.27
C ILE A 60 6.96 24.21 21.42
N PHE A 61 6.32 23.93 22.56
CA PHE A 61 4.87 24.08 22.72
C PHE A 61 4.42 25.00 23.87
N GLY A 62 5.37 25.56 24.64
CA GLY A 62 5.10 26.49 25.74
C GLY A 62 4.56 27.85 25.31
N GLY A 63 4.73 28.21 24.04
CA GLY A 63 4.22 29.46 23.46
C GLY A 63 4.80 30.74 24.08
N ASN A 64 4.42 31.89 23.55
CA ASN A 64 4.95 33.20 23.96
C ASN A 64 4.64 33.55 25.43
N GLN A 65 3.62 32.93 26.03
CA GLN A 65 3.19 33.25 27.40
C GLN A 65 4.17 32.75 28.46
N LEU A 66 4.82 31.58 28.25
CA LEU A 66 5.82 31.06 29.18
C LEU A 66 7.13 31.88 29.12
N SER A 67 7.54 32.26 27.91
CA SER A 67 8.70 33.15 27.70
C SER A 67 8.49 34.52 28.35
N ASN A 68 7.32 35.14 28.14
CA ASN A 68 6.99 36.43 28.74
C ASN A 68 6.87 36.35 30.27
N PHE A 69 6.40 35.22 30.81
CA PHE A 69 6.32 35.00 32.26
C PHE A 69 7.72 34.91 32.90
N MET A 70 8.69 34.30 32.22
CA MET A 70 10.10 34.26 32.65
C MET A 70 10.73 35.65 32.66
N GLU A 71 10.51 36.46 31.62
CA GLU A 71 11.05 37.82 31.54
C GLU A 71 10.50 38.76 32.62
N VAL A 72 9.23 38.58 33.00
CA VAL A 72 8.54 39.48 33.94
C VAL A 72 8.88 39.21 35.40
N LEU A 73 9.09 37.95 35.79
CA LEU A 73 9.14 37.60 37.21
C LEU A 73 10.53 37.59 37.84
N GLN A 74 11.62 37.77 37.08
CA GLN A 74 13.01 37.80 37.59
C GLN A 74 13.23 36.79 38.74
N ILE A 75 12.72 35.58 38.56
CA ILE A 75 12.72 34.56 39.62
C ILE A 75 14.16 34.09 39.77
N ASP A 76 14.65 34.05 41.01
CA ASP A 76 15.96 33.50 41.33
C ASP A 76 16.02 32.05 40.86
N ASP A 77 17.03 31.70 40.04
CA ASP A 77 17.20 30.37 39.42
C ASP A 77 17.25 29.20 40.43
N SER A 78 17.41 29.53 41.72
CA SER A 78 17.51 28.56 42.82
C SER A 78 16.15 28.17 43.44
N GLN A 79 15.05 28.84 43.12
CA GLN A 79 13.75 28.59 43.76
C GLN A 79 12.79 27.75 42.90
N PRO A 80 12.17 26.70 43.47
CA PRO A 80 11.17 25.92 42.76
C PRO A 80 9.88 26.73 42.56
N ILE A 81 9.40 26.75 41.32
CA ILE A 81 8.17 27.46 40.96
C ILE A 81 6.99 26.49 41.05
N GLU A 82 6.12 26.69 42.04
CA GLU A 82 4.86 25.95 42.16
C GLU A 82 3.67 26.86 41.83
N ALA A 83 3.15 26.74 40.61
CA ALA A 83 1.96 27.50 40.20
C ALA A 83 0.92 26.60 39.49
N PRO A 84 -0.37 26.64 39.90
CA PRO A 84 -1.42 25.85 39.27
C PRO A 84 -1.57 26.11 37.77
N PHE A 85 -1.30 27.34 37.31
CA PHE A 85 -1.40 27.69 35.89
C PHE A 85 -0.30 27.03 35.05
N LEU A 86 0.93 26.85 35.58
CA LEU A 86 2.02 26.18 34.87
C LEU A 86 1.66 24.72 34.58
N THR A 87 1.01 24.06 35.52
CA THR A 87 0.52 22.68 35.33
C THR A 87 -0.48 22.64 34.17
N LYS A 88 -1.42 23.59 34.09
CA LYS A 88 -2.38 23.69 32.97
C LYS A 88 -1.72 24.00 31.63
N SER A 89 -0.68 24.83 31.62
CA SER A 89 0.10 25.14 30.41
C SER A 89 0.83 23.91 29.88
N VAL A 90 1.47 23.12 30.76
CA VAL A 90 2.11 21.85 30.41
C VAL A 90 1.08 20.86 29.84
N GLU A 91 -0.08 20.70 30.49
CA GLU A 91 -1.14 19.81 29.99
C GLU A 91 -1.68 20.27 28.62
N SER A 92 -1.80 21.58 28.40
CA SER A 92 -2.22 22.15 27.12
C SER A 92 -1.18 21.92 26.03
N ALA A 93 0.12 22.05 26.36
CA ALA A 93 1.22 21.73 25.47
C ALA A 93 1.19 20.24 25.07
N GLN A 94 1.09 19.31 26.03
CA GLN A 94 0.95 17.87 25.76
C GLN A 94 -0.25 17.58 24.85
N LYS A 95 -1.40 18.20 25.11
CA LYS A 95 -2.59 18.01 24.26
C LYS A 95 -2.38 18.50 22.82
N LYS A 96 -1.66 19.61 22.62
CA LYS A 96 -1.29 20.10 21.28
C LYS A 96 -0.36 19.13 20.57
N VAL A 97 0.64 18.59 21.28
CA VAL A 97 1.57 17.60 20.73
C VAL A 97 0.84 16.32 20.33
N GLU A 98 -0.02 15.81 21.19
CA GLU A 98 -0.84 14.62 20.90
C GLU A 98 -1.76 14.87 19.70
N SER A 99 -2.39 16.04 19.60
CA SER A 99 -3.21 16.41 18.44
C SER A 99 -2.39 16.45 17.16
N PHE A 100 -1.20 17.05 17.19
CA PHE A 100 -0.31 17.14 16.04
C PHE A 100 0.08 15.76 15.50
N TYR A 101 0.53 14.85 16.39
CA TYR A 101 0.86 13.48 15.98
C TYR A 101 -0.38 12.68 15.59
N TYR A 102 -1.53 12.93 16.21
CA TYR A 102 -2.79 12.31 15.81
C TYR A 102 -3.16 12.71 14.38
N ASP A 103 -3.10 13.99 14.05
CA ASP A 103 -3.42 14.50 12.71
C ASP A 103 -2.44 13.95 11.66
N ALA A 104 -1.14 13.95 11.94
CA ALA A 104 -0.13 13.35 11.07
C ALA A 104 -0.38 11.86 10.85
N ARG A 105 -0.75 11.12 11.90
CA ARG A 105 -1.05 9.69 11.81
C ARG A 105 -2.37 9.42 11.11
N LYS A 106 -3.36 10.29 11.26
CA LYS A 106 -4.63 10.23 10.54
C LYS A 106 -4.40 10.37 9.04
N GLN A 107 -3.59 11.34 8.62
CA GLN A 107 -3.22 11.50 7.21
C GLN A 107 -2.50 10.24 6.68
N LEU A 108 -1.52 9.72 7.42
CA LEU A 108 -0.83 8.48 7.05
C LEU A 108 -1.79 7.30 6.91
N PHE A 109 -2.74 7.18 7.84
CA PHE A 109 -3.78 6.16 7.80
C PHE A 109 -4.70 6.30 6.58
N GLU A 110 -5.09 7.52 6.21
CA GLU A 110 -5.94 7.77 5.02
C GLU A 110 -5.24 7.34 3.73
N TYR A 111 -3.92 7.55 3.60
CA TYR A 111 -3.14 7.02 2.48
C TYR A 111 -3.08 5.50 2.47
N ASP A 112 -2.83 4.90 3.65
CA ASP A 112 -2.72 3.45 3.79
C ASP A 112 -4.06 2.75 3.54
N GLU A 113 -5.19 3.38 3.87
CA GLU A 113 -6.55 2.84 3.62
C GLU A 113 -6.80 2.60 2.12
N ILE A 114 -6.30 3.49 1.26
CA ILE A 114 -6.45 3.35 -0.21
C ILE A 114 -5.64 2.15 -0.69
N LEU A 115 -4.39 2.02 -0.23
CA LEU A 115 -3.54 0.89 -0.56
C LEU A 115 -4.11 -0.44 -0.02
N ASP A 116 -4.72 -0.42 1.17
CA ASP A 116 -5.37 -1.58 1.75
C ASP A 116 -6.58 -2.03 0.93
N LYS A 117 -7.41 -1.10 0.44
CA LYS A 117 -8.51 -1.43 -0.50
C LYS A 117 -8.01 -2.11 -1.77
N HIS A 118 -6.91 -1.61 -2.36
CA HIS A 118 -6.29 -2.25 -3.51
C HIS A 118 -5.78 -3.65 -3.17
N ARG A 119 -5.09 -3.81 -2.02
CA ARG A 119 -4.60 -5.10 -1.54
C ARG A 119 -5.73 -6.11 -1.34
N GLN A 120 -6.82 -5.71 -0.69
CA GLN A 120 -7.98 -6.56 -0.46
C GLN A 120 -8.58 -7.05 -1.78
N ALA A 121 -8.73 -6.17 -2.77
CA ALA A 121 -9.23 -6.54 -4.09
C ALA A 121 -8.31 -7.56 -4.80
N ILE A 122 -7.00 -7.33 -4.80
CA ILE A 122 -6.02 -8.26 -5.40
C ILE A 122 -5.99 -9.59 -4.66
N PHE A 123 -6.06 -9.60 -3.34
CA PHE A 123 -6.04 -10.83 -2.56
C PHE A 123 -7.33 -11.63 -2.72
N ALA A 124 -8.48 -10.96 -2.81
CA ALA A 124 -9.74 -11.60 -3.15
C ALA A 124 -9.66 -12.27 -4.53
N GLU A 125 -9.08 -11.59 -5.51
CA GLU A 125 -8.89 -12.11 -6.87
C GLU A 125 -7.93 -13.31 -6.90
N ARG A 126 -6.80 -13.23 -6.19
CA ARG A 126 -5.85 -14.35 -6.03
C ARG A 126 -6.51 -15.56 -5.40
N TYR A 127 -7.27 -15.33 -4.33
CA TYR A 127 -8.00 -16.39 -3.63
C TYR A 127 -9.04 -17.06 -4.54
N ARG A 128 -9.74 -16.27 -5.37
CA ARG A 128 -10.67 -16.79 -6.38
C ARG A 128 -9.94 -17.69 -7.38
N ILE A 129 -8.80 -17.28 -7.93
CA ILE A 129 -8.02 -18.08 -8.89
C ILE A 129 -7.51 -19.40 -8.27
N LEU A 130 -7.13 -19.38 -6.99
CA LEU A 130 -6.68 -20.57 -6.27
C LEU A 130 -7.81 -21.59 -6.02
N THR A 131 -9.05 -21.11 -5.85
CA THR A 131 -10.21 -21.93 -5.46
C THR A 131 -11.06 -22.39 -6.64
N ILE A 132 -11.04 -21.68 -7.77
CA ILE A 132 -11.79 -22.06 -8.98
C ILE A 132 -11.35 -23.44 -9.50
N LYS A 133 -12.35 -24.28 -9.81
CA LYS A 133 -12.14 -25.61 -10.40
C LYS A 133 -11.90 -25.56 -11.92
N TYR A 134 -12.65 -24.72 -12.63
CA TYR A 134 -12.57 -24.58 -14.09
C TYR A 134 -12.01 -23.21 -14.46
N LEU A 135 -10.73 -23.18 -14.81
CA LEU A 135 -9.99 -21.93 -15.01
C LEU A 135 -9.96 -21.46 -16.48
N ARG A 136 -10.30 -22.35 -17.44
CA ARG A 136 -10.36 -22.07 -18.89
C ARG A 136 -11.13 -20.80 -19.22
N ASP A 137 -12.39 -20.74 -18.82
CA ASP A 137 -13.26 -19.59 -19.15
C ASP A 137 -12.75 -18.31 -18.50
N TYR A 138 -12.11 -18.45 -17.34
CA TYR A 138 -11.54 -17.32 -16.60
C TYR A 138 -10.35 -16.72 -17.33
N ILE A 139 -9.37 -17.56 -17.72
CA ILE A 139 -8.19 -17.08 -18.44
C ILE A 139 -8.57 -16.55 -19.83
N ASN A 140 -9.53 -17.19 -20.51
CA ASN A 140 -10.05 -16.70 -21.79
C ASN A 140 -10.67 -15.32 -21.66
N CYS A 141 -11.42 -15.05 -20.58
CA CYS A 141 -11.95 -13.71 -20.33
C CYS A 141 -10.84 -12.66 -20.15
N TYR A 142 -9.78 -12.99 -19.40
CA TYR A 142 -8.61 -12.11 -19.23
C TYR A 142 -7.90 -11.81 -20.56
N ILE A 143 -7.70 -12.85 -21.36
CA ILE A 143 -7.07 -12.81 -22.67
C ILE A 143 -7.91 -11.98 -23.66
N GLU A 144 -9.23 -12.22 -23.74
CA GLU A 144 -10.15 -11.48 -24.60
C GLU A 144 -10.22 -9.99 -24.23
N GLN A 145 -10.19 -9.67 -22.93
CA GLN A 145 -10.13 -8.28 -22.46
C GLN A 145 -8.78 -7.64 -22.80
N ALA A 146 -7.66 -8.38 -22.73
CA ALA A 146 -6.36 -7.87 -23.15
C ALA A 146 -6.36 -7.48 -24.64
N ILE A 147 -7.02 -8.29 -25.47
CA ILE A 147 -7.15 -8.05 -26.90
C ILE A 147 -8.10 -6.88 -27.20
N SER A 148 -9.17 -6.73 -26.43
CA SER A 148 -10.05 -5.56 -26.48
C SER A 148 -9.28 -4.27 -26.16
N ASP A 149 -8.45 -4.29 -25.10
CA ASP A 149 -7.58 -3.16 -24.74
C ASP A 149 -6.62 -2.81 -25.91
N ILE A 150 -5.98 -3.81 -26.52
CA ILE A 150 -5.07 -3.60 -27.67
C ILE A 150 -5.82 -3.06 -28.89
N SER A 151 -7.03 -3.57 -29.16
CA SER A 151 -7.87 -3.13 -30.30
C SER A 151 -8.25 -1.65 -30.17
N ASP A 152 -8.57 -1.18 -28.95
CA ASP A 152 -8.83 0.24 -28.68
C ASP A 152 -7.59 1.11 -28.96
N TYR A 153 -6.39 0.65 -28.60
CA TYR A 153 -5.15 1.35 -28.94
C TYR A 153 -4.92 1.43 -30.45
N ILE A 154 -5.15 0.33 -31.19
CA ILE A 154 -5.02 0.28 -32.66
C ILE A 154 -5.97 1.28 -33.31
N VAL A 155 -7.25 1.30 -32.92
CA VAL A 155 -8.22 2.23 -33.53
C VAL A 155 -7.94 3.69 -33.19
N LYS A 156 -7.44 3.98 -31.99
CA LYS A 156 -6.97 5.33 -31.64
C LYS A 156 -5.76 5.75 -32.47
N ALA A 157 -4.82 4.85 -32.74
CA ALA A 157 -3.66 5.11 -33.57
C ALA A 157 -4.05 5.32 -35.04
N ALA A 158 -4.97 4.49 -35.57
CA ALA A 158 -5.51 4.60 -36.93
C ALA A 158 -6.17 5.97 -37.16
N LYS A 159 -7.00 6.43 -36.21
CA LYS A 159 -7.63 7.77 -36.27
C LYS A 159 -6.61 8.92 -36.29
N LYS A 160 -5.44 8.72 -35.67
CA LYS A 160 -4.35 9.69 -35.63
C LYS A 160 -3.38 9.55 -36.81
N GLN A 161 -3.59 8.57 -37.69
CA GLN A 161 -2.67 8.22 -38.78
C GLN A 161 -1.24 7.94 -38.27
N ASP A 162 -1.14 7.32 -37.09
CA ASP A 162 0.13 6.94 -36.48
C ASP A 162 0.53 5.53 -36.93
N GLU A 163 1.23 5.47 -38.06
CA GLU A 163 1.68 4.22 -38.69
C GLU A 163 2.66 3.42 -37.82
N GLU A 164 3.51 4.09 -37.04
CA GLU A 164 4.50 3.44 -36.18
C GLU A 164 3.81 2.65 -35.05
N THR A 165 2.83 3.29 -34.40
CA THR A 165 2.04 2.64 -33.34
C THR A 165 1.23 1.47 -33.89
N LEU A 166 0.62 1.61 -35.08
CA LEU A 166 -0.08 0.51 -35.74
C LEU A 166 0.86 -0.66 -36.00
N PHE A 167 2.01 -0.42 -36.62
CA PHE A 167 3.01 -1.44 -36.93
C PHE A 167 3.48 -2.16 -35.66
N PHE A 168 3.70 -1.44 -34.56
CA PHE A 168 4.08 -2.02 -33.27
C PHE A 168 3.02 -3.02 -32.75
N TYR A 169 1.75 -2.62 -32.70
CA TYR A 169 0.70 -3.49 -32.16
C TYR A 169 0.39 -4.69 -33.07
N PHE A 170 0.41 -4.51 -34.40
CA PHE A 170 0.24 -5.63 -35.33
C PHE A 170 1.37 -6.65 -35.21
N ASN A 171 2.63 -6.20 -35.18
CA ASN A 171 3.75 -7.13 -34.99
C ASN A 171 3.69 -7.82 -33.63
N ARG A 172 3.23 -7.13 -32.60
CA ARG A 172 3.04 -7.74 -31.27
C ARG A 172 1.97 -8.82 -31.31
N ILE A 173 0.80 -8.57 -31.90
CA ILE A 173 -0.25 -9.59 -32.05
C ILE A 173 0.27 -10.76 -32.89
N ARG A 174 0.98 -10.48 -34.00
CA ARG A 174 1.58 -11.50 -34.87
C ARG A 174 2.52 -12.43 -34.11
N THR A 175 3.45 -11.84 -33.35
CA THR A 175 4.42 -12.58 -32.55
C THR A 175 3.75 -13.39 -31.44
N LEU A 176 2.68 -12.86 -30.85
CA LEU A 176 1.93 -13.53 -29.79
C LEU A 176 1.09 -14.71 -30.32
N LEU A 177 0.42 -14.54 -31.46
CA LEU A 177 -0.50 -15.55 -31.99
C LEU A 177 0.15 -16.51 -32.99
N GLY A 178 1.41 -16.25 -33.39
CA GLY A 178 2.12 -17.08 -34.37
C GLY A 178 1.51 -17.01 -35.78
N ILE A 179 0.86 -15.89 -36.12
CA ILE A 179 0.21 -15.69 -37.43
C ILE A 179 1.29 -15.35 -38.46
N GLU A 180 1.44 -16.14 -39.52
CA GLU A 180 2.47 -15.93 -40.55
C GLU A 180 1.99 -15.03 -41.71
N GLU A 181 0.68 -14.78 -41.85
CA GLU A 181 0.16 -14.05 -42.99
C GLU A 181 0.48 -12.54 -42.97
N PRO A 182 0.81 -11.94 -44.13
CA PRO A 182 0.98 -10.49 -44.22
C PRO A 182 -0.37 -9.81 -44.05
N TYR A 183 -0.56 -9.13 -42.93
CA TYR A 183 -1.66 -8.17 -42.80
C TYR A 183 -1.43 -7.02 -43.76
N ASP A 184 -2.37 -6.80 -44.68
CA ASP A 184 -2.44 -5.53 -45.37
C ASP A 184 -2.94 -4.48 -44.38
N ILE A 185 -2.00 -3.74 -43.79
CA ILE A 185 -2.27 -2.65 -42.83
C ILE A 185 -3.32 -1.70 -43.40
N TYR A 186 -3.33 -1.48 -44.73
CA TYR A 186 -4.27 -0.59 -45.40
C TYR A 186 -5.70 -1.13 -45.45
N SER A 187 -5.89 -2.46 -45.54
CA SER A 187 -7.21 -3.09 -45.49
C SER A 187 -7.91 -2.94 -44.13
N ILE A 188 -7.13 -2.67 -43.09
CA ILE A 188 -7.60 -2.60 -41.69
C ILE A 188 -7.94 -1.17 -41.27
N ILE A 189 -7.34 -0.16 -41.91
CA ILE A 189 -7.62 1.26 -41.64
C ILE A 189 -9.10 1.59 -41.92
N ASP A 190 -9.74 0.85 -42.82
CA ASP A 190 -11.15 0.99 -43.19
C ASP A 190 -12.12 0.08 -42.40
N LEU A 191 -11.63 -0.79 -41.51
CA LEU A 191 -12.49 -1.68 -40.72
C LEU A 191 -13.18 -0.94 -39.56
N ASP A 192 -14.45 -1.26 -39.33
CA ASP A 192 -15.15 -0.83 -38.12
C ASP A 192 -14.49 -1.48 -36.88
N TYR A 193 -14.30 -0.70 -35.80
CA TYR A 193 -13.66 -1.13 -34.55
C TYR A 193 -14.20 -2.49 -34.07
N LYS A 194 -15.52 -2.68 -34.18
CA LYS A 194 -16.19 -3.91 -33.74
C LYS A 194 -15.79 -5.14 -34.56
N GLN A 195 -15.54 -4.98 -35.85
CA GLN A 195 -15.15 -6.08 -36.73
C GLN A 195 -13.73 -6.53 -36.42
N LEU A 196 -12.81 -5.58 -36.21
CA LEU A 196 -11.43 -5.85 -35.83
C LEU A 196 -11.34 -6.52 -34.46
N GLU A 197 -12.08 -6.02 -33.47
CA GLU A 197 -12.11 -6.61 -32.14
C GLU A 197 -12.65 -8.05 -32.18
N LEU A 198 -13.71 -8.30 -32.94
CA LEU A 198 -14.29 -9.64 -33.10
C LEU A 198 -13.30 -10.59 -33.77
N TYR A 199 -12.68 -10.16 -34.87
CA TYR A 199 -11.68 -10.96 -35.59
C TYR A 199 -10.54 -11.38 -34.67
N PHE A 200 -9.94 -10.45 -33.92
CA PHE A 200 -8.84 -10.81 -33.02
C PHE A 200 -9.28 -11.72 -31.87
N LYS A 201 -10.49 -11.53 -31.33
CA LYS A 201 -11.03 -12.44 -30.31
C LYS A 201 -11.19 -13.86 -30.84
N GLU A 202 -11.66 -14.02 -32.07
CA GLU A 202 -11.78 -15.33 -32.72
C GLU A 202 -10.40 -15.96 -32.94
N GLN A 203 -9.43 -15.22 -33.47
CA GLN A 203 -8.07 -15.72 -33.68
C GLN A 203 -7.42 -16.20 -32.37
N VAL A 204 -7.64 -15.45 -31.29
CA VAL A 204 -7.09 -15.77 -29.97
C VAL A 204 -7.74 -17.02 -29.37
N ARG A 205 -9.06 -17.21 -29.57
CA ARG A 205 -9.74 -18.44 -29.17
C ARG A 205 -9.20 -19.66 -29.91
N ILE A 206 -9.02 -19.54 -31.24
CA ILE A 206 -8.43 -20.60 -32.05
C ILE A 206 -7.03 -20.94 -31.56
N ALA A 207 -6.18 -19.93 -31.35
CA ALA A 207 -4.82 -20.12 -30.85
C ALA A 207 -4.80 -20.76 -29.45
N TYR A 208 -5.72 -20.37 -28.57
CA TYR A 208 -5.88 -20.98 -27.25
C TYR A 208 -6.27 -22.45 -27.37
N ASP A 209 -7.29 -22.78 -28.16
CA ASP A 209 -7.80 -24.14 -28.33
C ASP A 209 -6.74 -25.06 -28.97
N LEU A 210 -5.97 -24.56 -29.94
CA LEU A 210 -4.83 -25.29 -30.52
C LEU A 210 -3.75 -25.58 -29.47
N LYS A 211 -3.41 -24.58 -28.65
CA LYS A 211 -2.42 -24.73 -27.59
C LYS A 211 -2.89 -25.69 -26.50
N GLU A 212 -4.16 -25.63 -26.13
CA GLU A 212 -4.78 -26.56 -25.19
C GLU A 212 -4.74 -27.99 -25.73
N ALA A 213 -5.16 -28.21 -26.98
CA ALA A 213 -5.14 -29.54 -27.60
C ALA A 213 -3.73 -30.13 -27.69
N TYR A 214 -2.74 -29.32 -28.08
CA TYR A 214 -1.34 -29.74 -28.13
C TYR A 214 -0.83 -30.21 -26.75
N TRP A 215 -1.04 -29.41 -25.70
CA TRP A 215 -0.55 -29.77 -24.37
C TRP A 215 -1.33 -30.87 -23.68
N GLU A 216 -2.61 -31.03 -24.00
CA GLU A 216 -3.40 -32.14 -23.48
C GLU A 216 -3.00 -33.48 -24.13
N ASP A 217 -2.55 -33.47 -25.39
CA ASP A 217 -1.97 -34.63 -26.07
C ASP A 217 -0.60 -35.00 -25.49
N GLU A 218 0.29 -34.01 -25.34
CA GLU A 218 1.63 -34.21 -24.76
C GLU A 218 1.56 -34.61 -23.28
N TRP A 219 0.84 -33.86 -22.44
CA TRP A 219 0.70 -34.09 -20.99
C TRP A 219 -0.70 -33.75 -20.45
N PRO A 220 -1.59 -34.76 -20.29
CA PRO A 220 -2.96 -34.54 -19.84
C PRO A 220 -3.07 -33.75 -18.53
N GLY A 221 -3.86 -32.67 -18.54
CA GLY A 221 -4.12 -31.81 -17.38
C GLY A 221 -3.02 -30.82 -17.01
N ILE A 222 -1.88 -30.77 -17.72
CA ILE A 222 -0.82 -29.78 -17.45
C ILE A 222 -1.31 -28.34 -17.69
N ILE A 223 -2.14 -28.15 -18.72
CA ILE A 223 -2.60 -26.84 -19.15
C ILE A 223 -3.33 -26.10 -18.02
N ARG A 224 -4.11 -26.81 -17.20
CA ARG A 224 -4.85 -26.23 -16.07
C ARG A 224 -3.93 -25.73 -14.96
N ARG A 225 -2.83 -26.43 -14.71
CA ARG A 225 -1.81 -26.01 -13.74
C ARG A 225 -1.05 -24.79 -14.27
N LEU A 226 -0.74 -24.80 -15.56
CA LEU A 226 -0.04 -23.72 -16.25
C LEU A 226 -0.89 -22.43 -16.28
N GLU A 227 -2.18 -22.51 -16.61
CA GLU A 227 -3.12 -21.39 -16.55
C GLU A 227 -3.12 -20.71 -15.18
N ARG A 228 -3.20 -21.52 -14.12
CA ARG A 228 -3.21 -21.02 -12.74
C ARG A 228 -1.90 -20.34 -12.38
N TYR A 229 -0.79 -20.99 -12.72
CA TYR A 229 0.54 -20.44 -12.49
C TYR A 229 0.72 -19.10 -13.20
N ILE A 230 0.33 -19.02 -14.47
CA ILE A 230 0.46 -17.80 -15.28
C ILE A 230 -0.36 -16.67 -14.69
N LEU A 231 -1.66 -16.90 -14.39
CA LEU A 231 -2.52 -15.87 -13.82
C LEU A 231 -1.96 -15.34 -12.49
N LEU A 232 -1.56 -16.23 -11.59
CA LEU A 232 -1.00 -15.83 -10.30
C LEU A 232 0.33 -15.08 -10.46
N SER A 233 1.21 -15.56 -11.33
CA SER A 233 2.50 -14.92 -11.61
C SER A 233 2.33 -13.54 -12.26
N SER A 234 1.36 -13.39 -13.18
CA SER A 234 1.04 -12.10 -13.80
C SER A 234 0.48 -11.11 -12.77
N ILE A 235 -0.39 -11.56 -11.87
CA ILE A 235 -0.91 -10.74 -10.76
C ILE A 235 0.22 -10.33 -9.81
N ASP A 236 1.09 -11.25 -9.41
CA ASP A 236 2.19 -10.95 -8.47
C ASP A 236 3.18 -9.95 -9.04
N ASN A 237 3.54 -10.11 -10.33
CA ASN A 237 4.42 -9.18 -11.00
C ASN A 237 3.78 -7.78 -11.11
N ALA A 238 2.52 -7.70 -11.57
CA ALA A 238 1.82 -6.42 -11.69
C ALA A 238 1.59 -5.74 -10.34
N TRP A 239 1.28 -6.50 -9.29
CA TRP A 239 1.14 -5.97 -7.93
C TRP A 239 2.47 -5.42 -7.40
N THR A 240 3.59 -6.10 -7.66
CA THR A 240 4.92 -5.62 -7.28
C THR A 240 5.27 -4.30 -7.97
N ILE A 241 4.94 -4.15 -9.25
CA ILE A 241 5.11 -2.90 -10.00
C ILE A 241 4.23 -1.80 -9.39
N HIS A 242 2.94 -2.08 -9.17
CA HIS A 242 2.01 -1.12 -8.57
C HIS A 242 2.43 -0.65 -7.19
N LEU A 243 2.96 -1.52 -6.33
CA LEU A 243 3.50 -1.10 -5.03
C LEU A 243 4.67 -0.11 -5.17
N LYS A 244 5.54 -0.30 -6.17
CA LYS A 244 6.61 0.65 -6.46
C LYS A 244 6.04 2.00 -6.95
N GLU A 245 5.08 1.96 -7.86
CA GLU A 245 4.42 3.16 -8.38
C GLU A 245 3.67 3.92 -7.27
N MET A 246 2.98 3.23 -6.38
CA MET A 246 2.29 3.82 -5.23
C MET A 246 3.24 4.49 -4.23
N ASN A 247 4.44 3.94 -4.03
CA ASN A 247 5.47 4.57 -3.21
C ASN A 247 5.98 5.86 -3.86
N ILE A 248 6.31 5.82 -5.15
CA ILE A 248 6.75 7.00 -5.90
C ILE A 248 5.65 8.08 -5.91
N LEU A 249 4.40 7.68 -6.10
CA LEU A 249 3.24 8.56 -6.06
C LEU A 249 3.11 9.29 -4.72
N LYS A 250 3.30 8.58 -3.61
CA LYS A 250 3.27 9.14 -2.25
C LYS A 250 4.35 10.23 -2.07
N ASP A 251 5.54 10.00 -2.61
CA ASP A 251 6.64 10.97 -2.57
C ASP A 251 6.34 12.21 -3.44
N ILE A 252 5.80 12.02 -4.65
CA ILE A 252 5.47 13.12 -5.58
C ILE A 252 4.40 14.05 -5.01
N ILE A 253 3.37 13.50 -4.37
CA ILE A 253 2.24 14.27 -3.87
C ILE A 253 2.62 15.18 -2.70
N GLY A 254 3.66 14.80 -1.94
CA GLY A 254 4.28 15.70 -0.97
C GLY A 254 4.69 17.04 -1.59
N TRP A 255 5.25 17.02 -2.79
CA TRP A 255 5.67 18.22 -3.53
C TRP A 255 4.51 18.99 -4.18
N ARG A 256 3.36 18.35 -4.44
CA ARG A 256 2.19 19.01 -5.02
C ARG A 256 1.33 19.75 -4.00
N SER A 257 1.50 19.45 -2.71
CA SER A 257 0.85 20.20 -1.62
C SER A 257 1.13 21.71 -1.64
N TYR A 258 2.24 22.13 -2.26
CA TYR A 258 2.58 23.54 -2.47
C TYR A 258 1.62 24.28 -3.44
N GLY A 259 0.83 23.56 -4.25
CA GLY A 259 -0.11 24.12 -5.22
C GLY A 259 -1.53 24.40 -4.72
N GLN A 260 -1.77 24.37 -3.39
CA GLN A 260 -3.08 24.61 -2.76
C GLN A 260 -4.21 23.61 -3.12
N GLN A 261 -3.91 22.52 -3.82
CA GLN A 261 -4.83 21.40 -4.01
C GLN A 261 -4.76 20.43 -2.84
N ASN A 262 -5.86 19.72 -2.53
CA ASN A 262 -5.87 18.74 -1.45
C ASN A 262 -5.04 17.51 -1.84
N PRO A 263 -3.89 17.24 -1.18
CA PRO A 263 -2.99 16.16 -1.57
C PRO A 263 -3.62 14.77 -1.49
N LEU A 264 -4.57 14.57 -0.56
CA LEU A 264 -5.24 13.27 -0.41
C LEU A 264 -6.15 12.96 -1.59
N VAL A 265 -6.85 13.97 -2.13
CA VAL A 265 -7.79 13.78 -3.26
C VAL A 265 -7.02 13.47 -4.53
N GLU A 266 -5.92 14.20 -4.78
CA GLU A 266 -5.01 13.93 -5.89
C GLU A 266 -4.43 12.51 -5.80
N TYR A 267 -3.99 12.11 -4.60
CA TYR A 267 -3.51 10.75 -4.34
C TYR A 267 -4.57 9.71 -4.68
N GLN A 268 -5.81 9.90 -4.23
CA GLN A 268 -6.91 8.97 -4.51
C GLN A 268 -7.15 8.81 -6.02
N ASN A 269 -7.18 9.92 -6.76
CA ASN A 269 -7.45 9.92 -8.20
C ASN A 269 -6.30 9.25 -9.00
N GLU A 270 -5.05 9.60 -8.70
CA GLU A 270 -3.89 9.00 -9.36
C GLU A 270 -3.72 7.53 -8.96
N ALA A 271 -3.91 7.19 -7.69
CA ALA A 271 -3.85 5.81 -7.20
C ALA A 271 -4.92 4.93 -7.86
N TYR A 272 -6.13 5.44 -8.06
CA TYR A 272 -7.18 4.71 -8.79
C TYR A 272 -6.80 4.48 -10.25
N SER A 273 -6.18 5.47 -10.90
CA SER A 273 -5.69 5.35 -12.28
C SER A 273 -4.58 4.31 -12.40
N LEU A 274 -3.62 4.29 -11.47
CA LEU A 274 -2.60 3.25 -11.36
C LEU A 274 -3.23 1.87 -11.12
N PHE A 275 -4.26 1.79 -10.28
CA PHE A 275 -4.95 0.52 -10.01
C PHE A 275 -5.68 -0.03 -11.24
N ILE A 276 -6.31 0.82 -12.07
CA ILE A 276 -6.84 0.40 -13.37
C ILE A 276 -5.71 -0.08 -14.30
N SER A 277 -4.58 0.64 -14.31
CA SER A 277 -3.40 0.27 -15.09
C SER A 277 -2.85 -1.10 -14.67
N LEU A 278 -2.83 -1.41 -13.37
CA LEU A 278 -2.44 -2.72 -12.86
C LEU A 278 -3.26 -3.83 -13.53
N PHE A 279 -4.59 -3.71 -13.61
CA PHE A 279 -5.40 -4.77 -14.22
C PHE A 279 -5.12 -4.94 -15.72
N ARG A 280 -4.82 -3.85 -16.44
CA ARG A 280 -4.35 -3.91 -17.83
C ARG A 280 -3.02 -4.66 -17.92
N THR A 281 -2.08 -4.37 -17.02
CA THR A 281 -0.78 -5.04 -16.93
C THR A 281 -0.94 -6.53 -16.62
N VAL A 282 -1.87 -6.91 -15.72
CA VAL A 282 -2.19 -8.32 -15.46
C VAL A 282 -2.70 -9.01 -16.72
N ARG A 283 -3.67 -8.40 -17.41
CA ARG A 283 -4.26 -8.96 -18.64
C ARG A 283 -3.23 -9.13 -19.75
N GLN A 284 -2.45 -8.10 -20.03
CA GLN A 284 -1.38 -8.15 -21.04
C GLN A 284 -0.27 -9.14 -20.65
N GLY A 285 0.08 -9.19 -19.36
CA GLY A 285 1.05 -10.15 -18.83
C GLY A 285 0.55 -11.59 -18.97
N THR A 286 -0.74 -11.83 -18.73
CA THR A 286 -1.38 -13.15 -18.88
C THR A 286 -1.38 -13.57 -20.34
N LEU A 287 -1.81 -12.69 -21.25
CA LEU A 287 -1.79 -12.92 -22.70
C LEU A 287 -0.37 -13.28 -23.17
N SER A 288 0.61 -12.43 -22.83
CA SER A 288 1.99 -12.63 -23.26
C SER A 288 2.59 -13.91 -22.68
N ALA A 289 2.44 -14.13 -21.38
CA ALA A 289 2.98 -15.31 -20.73
C ALA A 289 2.37 -16.58 -21.32
N PHE A 290 1.04 -16.64 -21.45
CA PHE A 290 0.33 -17.81 -21.98
C PHE A 290 0.83 -18.21 -23.36
N PHE A 291 0.90 -17.27 -24.30
CA PHE A 291 1.32 -17.61 -25.65
C PHE A 291 2.83 -17.79 -25.80
N SER A 292 3.66 -17.10 -25.02
CA SER A 292 5.13 -17.25 -25.07
C SER A 292 5.67 -18.47 -24.30
N THR A 293 4.93 -19.06 -23.37
CA THR A 293 5.39 -20.28 -22.68
C THR A 293 5.51 -21.46 -23.64
N ASN A 294 6.75 -21.93 -23.82
CA ASN A 294 7.06 -23.24 -24.37
C ASN A 294 7.55 -24.10 -23.22
N ILE A 295 6.83 -25.16 -22.89
CA ILE A 295 7.30 -26.11 -21.88
C ILE A 295 8.34 -26.98 -22.57
N MET A 296 9.60 -26.92 -22.13
CA MET A 296 10.58 -27.89 -22.62
C MET A 296 10.32 -29.21 -21.89
N PRO A 297 10.15 -30.34 -22.62
CA PRO A 297 10.09 -31.64 -21.97
C PRO A 297 11.39 -31.84 -21.19
N VAL A 298 11.29 -32.25 -19.93
CA VAL A 298 12.45 -32.70 -19.18
C VAL A 298 12.90 -33.97 -19.89
N VAL A 299 14.02 -33.88 -20.64
CA VAL A 299 14.71 -35.06 -21.12
C VAL A 299 15.17 -35.79 -19.87
N GLU A 300 14.48 -36.86 -19.50
CA GLU A 300 15.05 -37.85 -18.59
C GLU A 300 16.33 -38.32 -19.27
N ASN A 301 17.47 -37.82 -18.80
CA ASN A 301 18.74 -38.47 -19.07
C ASN A 301 18.66 -39.81 -18.35
N ASP A 302 18.16 -40.83 -19.07
CA ASP A 302 18.45 -42.23 -18.83
C ASP A 302 19.96 -42.42 -18.97
N ASN A 303 20.70 -41.92 -17.99
CA ASN A 303 22.09 -42.27 -17.79
C ASN A 303 22.10 -43.64 -17.13
N THR A 304 22.27 -44.64 -17.99
CA THR A 304 22.94 -45.92 -17.71
C THR A 304 24.15 -45.78 -16.80
#